data_AF-A0A9Q3PXW0-F1
#
_entry.id   AF-A0A9Q3PXW0-F1
#
_cell.length_a   1.000
_cell.length_b   1.000
_cell.length_c   1.000
_cell.angle_alpha   90.00
_cell.angle_beta   90.00
_cell.angle_gamma   90.00
#
_symmetry.space_group_name_H-M   'P 1'
#
loop_
_entity.id
_entity.type
_entity.pdbx_description
1 polymer ?
#
loop_
_entity_poly.entity_id
_entity_poly.type
_entity_poly.pdbx_seq_one_letter_code
_entity_poly.pdbx_strand_id
1 'polypeptide(L)'
;MRDSFVGPSTIIKMLGKNSGEVKLTEEFSRKHPIFPVSLVKPYFQTEEDKFPSSKKNPTPPEIVEVEDSPGLVKKIIKARKIRLDGKDQRQYLVRFKNQTADKDKWLAEDAIPDGKLHLKRFRASRRTEHSHQ
;
A
#
# COMPACT_ATOMS: atom_id res chain seq x y z
N MET A 1 14.76 1.81 -4.25
CA MET A 1 15.90 2.66 -3.84
C MET A 1 15.48 3.46 -2.63
N ARG A 2 16.26 3.48 -1.54
CA ARG A 2 16.00 4.39 -0.41
C ARG A 2 16.60 5.74 -0.77
N ASP A 3 15.79 6.80 -0.72
CA ASP A 3 16.31 8.16 -0.89
C ASP A 3 17.37 8.40 0.19
N SER A 4 18.61 8.63 -0.26
CA SER A 4 19.79 8.71 0.61
C SER A 4 19.98 10.10 1.22
N PHE A 5 19.12 11.05 0.88
CA PHE A 5 19.16 12.43 1.35
C PHE A 5 17.80 12.81 1.94
N VAL A 6 17.83 13.45 3.10
CA VAL A 6 16.66 14.00 3.77
C VAL A 6 16.55 15.48 3.39
N GLY A 7 15.31 15.94 3.23
CA GLY A 7 14.93 17.19 2.57
C GLY A 7 15.57 18.50 3.09
N PRO A 8 15.18 19.64 2.49
CA PRO A 8 15.88 20.90 2.68
C PRO A 8 15.86 21.30 4.15
N SER A 9 17.05 21.35 4.73
CA SER A 9 17.24 21.67 6.14
C SER A 9 18.02 22.98 6.25
N THR A 10 17.54 23.89 7.09
CA THR A 10 18.19 25.19 7.29
C THR A 10 19.44 25.02 8.14
N ILE A 11 20.57 25.57 7.68
CA ILE A 11 21.79 25.68 8.49
C ILE A 11 21.59 26.82 9.50
N ILE A 12 21.66 26.51 10.79
CA ILE A 12 21.52 27.48 11.88
C ILE A 12 22.85 28.21 12.11
N LYS A 13 23.96 27.46 12.11
CA LYS A 13 25.29 28.01 12.42
C LYS A 13 26.39 27.19 11.77
N MET A 14 27.48 27.84 11.37
CA MET A 14 28.72 27.17 10.97
C MET A 14 29.64 26.98 12.19
N LEU A 15 30.07 25.75 12.42
CA LEU A 15 31.05 25.36 13.43
C LEU A 15 32.41 25.17 12.77
N GLY A 16 33.16 26.27 12.71
CA GLY A 16 34.43 26.34 11.99
C GLY A 16 34.24 26.28 10.47
N LYS A 17 35.25 25.78 9.77
CA LYS A 17 35.25 25.68 8.29
C LYS A 17 34.55 24.41 7.77
N ASN A 18 34.48 23.37 8.59
CA ASN A 18 34.21 22.01 8.11
C ASN A 18 32.86 21.45 8.56
N SER A 19 32.13 22.14 9.45
CA SER A 19 30.88 21.61 10.01
C SER A 19 29.80 22.67 10.10
N GLY A 20 28.56 22.28 9.85
CA GLY A 20 27.36 23.11 9.99
C GLY A 20 26.37 22.47 10.94
N GLU A 21 25.79 23.27 11.83
CA GLU A 21 24.64 22.92 12.65
C GLU A 21 23.37 23.11 11.82
N VAL A 22 22.57 22.05 11.73
CA VAL A 22 21.37 21.98 10.90
C VAL A 22 20.14 21.87 11.79
N LYS A 23 19.08 22.59 11.44
CA LYS A 23 17.77 22.45 12.07
C LYS A 23 17.14 21.12 11.65
N LEU A 24 17.18 20.13 12.53
CA LEU A 24 16.55 18.84 12.31
C LEU A 24 15.04 18.92 12.57
N THR A 25 14.24 18.24 11.74
CA THR A 25 12.81 18.03 11.97
C THR A 25 12.59 17.03 13.12
N GLU A 26 11.39 17.01 13.69
CA GLU A 26 11.04 16.23 14.89
C GLU A 26 11.41 14.74 14.77
N GLU A 27 11.26 14.17 13.57
CA GLU A 27 11.65 12.80 13.22
C GLU A 27 13.15 12.50 13.38
N PHE A 28 14.00 13.52 13.27
CA PHE A 28 15.46 13.42 13.37
C PHE A 28 16.02 14.10 14.63
N SER A 29 15.17 14.55 15.55
CA SER A 29 15.58 15.21 16.80
C SER A 29 16.56 14.40 17.66
N ARG A 30 16.56 13.07 17.52
CA ARG A 30 17.49 12.15 18.20
C ARG A 30 18.87 12.05 17.53
N LYS A 31 19.05 12.59 16.32
CA LYS A 31 20.34 12.60 15.61
C LYS A 31 21.14 13.85 15.98
N HIS A 32 22.46 13.75 15.83
CA HIS A 32 23.34 14.87 16.09
C HIS A 32 23.09 16.01 15.09
N PRO A 33 22.86 17.27 15.52
CA PRO A 33 22.51 18.38 14.62
C PRO A 33 23.71 18.93 13.84
N ILE A 34 24.94 18.60 14.25
CA ILE A 34 26.17 18.98 13.54
C ILE A 34 26.50 17.95 12.45
N PHE A 35 26.62 18.43 11.21
CA PHE A 35 27.05 17.64 10.06
C PHE A 35 28.30 18.24 9.40
N PRO A 36 29.24 17.41 8.92
CA PRO A 36 30.35 17.88 8.11
C PRO A 36 29.86 18.39 6.75
N VAL A 37 30.50 19.43 6.21
CA VAL A 37 30.15 20.04 4.91
C VAL A 37 30.19 19.04 3.74
N SER A 38 30.95 17.96 3.86
CA SER A 38 30.99 16.87 2.86
C SER A 38 29.68 16.08 2.76
N LEU A 39 28.86 16.09 3.81
CA LEU A 39 27.56 15.42 3.87
C LEU A 39 26.40 16.38 3.60
N VAL A 40 26.69 17.67 3.38
CA VAL A 40 25.69 18.70 3.08
C VAL A 40 25.73 18.98 1.57
N LYS A 41 24.55 18.99 0.93
CA LYS A 41 24.40 19.43 -0.45
C LYS A 41 23.71 20.79 -0.49
N PRO A 42 24.23 21.76 -1.25
CA PRO A 42 23.53 23.01 -1.48
C PRO A 42 22.21 22.75 -2.19
N TYR A 43 21.14 23.32 -1.64
CA TYR A 43 19.81 23.27 -2.24
C TYR A 43 19.68 24.41 -3.24
N PHE A 44 19.49 24.08 -4.51
CA PHE A 44 19.17 25.05 -5.55
C PHE A 44 17.69 24.95 -5.87
N GLN A 45 16.95 26.03 -5.62
CA GLN A 45 15.57 26.12 -6.07
C GLN A 45 15.55 26.04 -7.60
N THR A 46 14.87 25.04 -8.14
CA THR A 46 14.69 24.94 -9.59
C THR A 46 13.68 25.99 -10.00
N GLU A 47 14.13 27.01 -10.73
CA GLU A 47 13.27 27.99 -11.42
C GLU A 47 12.42 27.23 -12.45
N GLU A 48 11.14 27.01 -12.13
CA GLU A 48 10.21 26.21 -12.95
C GLU A 48 10.06 26.77 -14.38
N ASP A 49 10.33 28.07 -14.57
CA ASP A 49 10.23 28.77 -15.85
C ASP A 49 11.39 28.48 -16.81
N LYS A 50 12.57 28.07 -16.31
CA LYS A 50 13.76 27.81 -17.14
C LYS A 50 13.88 26.37 -17.62
N PHE A 51 13.20 25.42 -16.98
CA PHE A 51 13.32 23.99 -17.27
C PHE A 51 11.95 23.31 -17.31
N PRO A 52 11.16 23.48 -18.40
CA PRO A 52 9.81 22.90 -18.52
C PRO A 52 9.79 21.35 -18.55
N SER A 53 10.96 20.71 -18.73
CA SER A 53 11.15 19.26 -18.66
C SER A 53 11.42 18.74 -17.25
N SER A 54 11.72 19.62 -16.28
CA SER A 54 11.95 19.26 -14.87
C SER A 54 10.67 19.32 -14.05
N LYS A 55 9.52 19.04 -14.68
CA LYS A 55 8.29 18.71 -13.95
C LYS A 55 8.64 17.51 -13.08
N LYS A 56 8.62 17.72 -11.75
CA LYS A 56 8.69 16.63 -10.77
C LYS A 56 7.82 15.51 -11.32
N ASN A 57 8.41 14.33 -11.53
CA ASN A 57 7.62 13.15 -11.86
C ASN A 57 6.41 13.16 -10.94
N PRO A 58 5.19 13.09 -11.48
CA PRO A 58 4.00 13.13 -10.65
C PRO A 58 4.22 12.12 -9.53
N THR A 59 4.09 12.60 -8.28
CA THR A 59 4.02 11.74 -7.11
C THR A 59 3.19 10.52 -7.53
N PRO A 60 3.71 9.29 -7.44
CA PRO A 60 2.89 8.12 -7.71
C PRO A 60 1.59 8.37 -6.95
N PRO A 61 0.42 8.30 -7.62
CA PRO A 61 -0.83 8.60 -6.94
C PRO A 61 -0.78 7.82 -5.64
N GLU A 62 -0.96 8.55 -4.53
CA GLU A 62 -1.20 7.93 -3.24
C GLU A 62 -2.16 6.80 -3.54
N ILE A 63 -1.71 5.56 -3.32
CA ILE A 63 -2.56 4.41 -3.51
C ILE A 63 -3.54 4.60 -2.38
N VAL A 64 -4.61 5.36 -2.64
CA VAL A 64 -5.82 5.34 -1.87
C VAL A 64 -6.06 3.85 -1.81
N GLU A 65 -5.86 3.24 -0.64
CA GLU A 65 -6.41 1.94 -0.38
C GLU A 65 -7.85 2.13 -0.75
N VAL A 66 -8.20 1.71 -1.96
CA VAL A 66 -9.52 1.86 -2.51
C VAL A 66 -10.33 1.12 -1.49
N GLU A 67 -11.01 1.89 -0.62
CA GLU A 67 -12.02 1.41 0.30
C GLU A 67 -12.69 0.30 -0.45
N ASP A 68 -12.67 -0.90 0.14
CA ASP A 68 -13.13 -2.19 -0.38
C ASP A 68 -14.53 -2.03 -0.97
N SER A 69 -14.57 -1.36 -2.11
CA SER A 69 -15.75 -1.10 -2.89
C SER A 69 -16.02 -2.48 -3.41
N PRO A 70 -17.17 -3.07 -3.06
CA PRO A 70 -17.44 -4.46 -3.31
C PRO A 70 -17.32 -4.71 -4.81
N GLY A 71 -16.12 -5.11 -5.24
CA GLY A 71 -15.82 -5.36 -6.62
C GLY A 71 -16.81 -6.40 -7.07
N LEU A 72 -17.38 -6.25 -8.27
CA LEU A 72 -18.36 -7.19 -8.78
C LEU A 72 -17.81 -8.61 -8.65
N VAL A 73 -18.45 -9.45 -7.84
CA VAL A 73 -17.99 -10.81 -7.61
C VAL A 73 -18.06 -11.59 -8.92
N LYS A 74 -16.96 -12.23 -9.31
CA LYS A 74 -16.92 -13.10 -10.49
C LYS A 74 -17.42 -14.49 -10.13
N LYS A 75 -16.76 -15.13 -9.15
CA LYS A 75 -17.13 -16.47 -8.67
C LYS A 75 -16.49 -16.80 -7.32
N ILE A 76 -17.07 -17.79 -6.65
CA ILE A 76 -16.48 -18.44 -5.47
C ILE A 76 -15.69 -19.67 -5.95
N ILE A 77 -14.46 -19.83 -5.46
CA ILE A 77 -13.53 -20.88 -5.88
C ILE A 77 -13.45 -21.99 -4.84
N LYS A 78 -13.31 -21.61 -3.57
CA LYS A 78 -13.10 -22.55 -2.46
C LYS A 78 -13.94 -22.16 -1.26
N ALA A 79 -14.19 -23.14 -0.40
CA ALA A 79 -14.78 -22.95 0.92
C ALA A 79 -13.83 -23.55 1.95
N ARG A 80 -13.73 -22.91 3.12
CA ARG A 80 -13.02 -23.43 4.29
C ARG A 80 -13.84 -23.17 5.54
N LYS A 81 -13.62 -23.99 6.57
CA LYS A 81 -14.18 -23.80 7.91
C LYS A 81 -13.02 -23.40 8.82
N ILE A 82 -13.18 -22.29 9.54
CA ILE A 82 -12.20 -21.82 10.52
C ILE A 82 -12.89 -21.62 11.87
N ARG A 83 -12.12 -21.69 12.95
CA ARG A 83 -12.62 -21.37 14.29
C ARG A 83 -12.07 -20.00 14.69
N LEU A 84 -12.94 -19.02 14.83
CA LEU A 84 -12.61 -17.64 15.19
C LEU A 84 -13.43 -17.28 16.43
N ASP A 85 -12.78 -16.79 17.49
CA ASP A 85 -13.41 -16.50 18.79
C ASP A 85 -14.23 -17.67 19.37
N GLY A 86 -13.71 -18.89 19.23
CA GLY A 86 -14.37 -20.11 19.69
C GLY A 86 -15.56 -20.56 18.85
N LYS A 87 -16.01 -19.76 17.88
CA LYS A 87 -17.12 -20.05 16.97
C LYS A 87 -16.61 -20.60 15.63
N ASP A 88 -17.34 -21.56 15.10
CA ASP A 88 -17.07 -22.14 13.81
C ASP A 88 -17.65 -21.24 12.70
N GLN A 89 -16.78 -20.61 11.92
CA GLN A 89 -17.17 -19.74 10.79
C GLN A 89 -16.76 -20.36 9.45
N ARG A 90 -17.67 -20.33 8.48
CA ARG A 90 -17.37 -20.71 7.10
C ARG A 90 -16.92 -19.47 6.31
N GLN A 91 -15.82 -19.62 5.59
CA GLN A 91 -15.31 -18.61 4.68
C GLN A 91 -15.22 -19.16 3.27
N TYR A 92 -15.39 -18.27 2.29
CA TYR A 92 -15.36 -18.57 0.88
C TYR A 92 -14.29 -17.73 0.20
N LEU A 93 -13.51 -18.36 -0.67
CA LEU A 93 -12.50 -17.67 -1.47
C LEU A 93 -13.20 -17.04 -2.68
N VAL A 94 -13.28 -15.73 -2.67
CA VAL A 94 -14.01 -14.93 -3.67
C VAL A 94 -13.01 -14.37 -4.68
N ARG A 95 -13.32 -14.59 -5.96
CA ARG A 95 -12.63 -13.94 -7.07
C ARG A 95 -13.46 -12.79 -7.60
N PHE A 96 -12.86 -11.62 -7.67
CA PHE A 96 -13.48 -10.40 -8.17
C PHE A 96 -13.35 -10.29 -9.70
N LYS A 97 -14.29 -9.61 -10.35
CA LYS A 97 -14.18 -9.27 -11.77
C LYS A 97 -13.03 -8.28 -11.96
N ASN A 98 -12.29 -8.44 -13.05
CA ASN A 98 -11.16 -7.58 -13.43
C ASN A 98 -10.00 -7.55 -12.42
N GLN A 99 -9.93 -8.50 -11.48
CA GLN A 99 -8.81 -8.67 -10.58
C GLN A 99 -8.11 -10.02 -10.82
N THR A 100 -6.79 -10.05 -10.59
CA THR A 100 -5.97 -11.26 -10.68
C THR A 100 -6.16 -12.14 -9.44
N ALA A 101 -5.69 -13.39 -9.53
CA ALA A 101 -5.78 -14.36 -8.43
C ALA A 101 -5.10 -13.88 -7.13
N ASP A 102 -4.13 -12.98 -7.24
CA ASP A 102 -3.39 -12.41 -6.10
C ASP A 102 -4.29 -11.57 -5.19
N LYS A 103 -5.42 -11.07 -5.72
CA LYS A 103 -6.39 -10.27 -4.97
C LYS A 103 -7.61 -11.08 -4.52
N ASP A 104 -7.58 -12.41 -4.66
CA ASP A 104 -8.66 -13.26 -4.15
C ASP A 104 -8.68 -13.20 -2.61
N LYS A 105 -9.84 -12.90 -2.02
CA LYS A 105 -10.00 -12.75 -0.56
C LYS A 105 -10.90 -13.84 0.02
N TRP A 106 -10.60 -14.25 1.25
CA TRP A 106 -11.49 -15.12 2.04
C TRP A 106 -12.52 -14.27 2.76
N LEU A 107 -13.78 -14.39 2.36
CA LEU A 107 -14.89 -13.63 2.93
C LEU A 107 -15.91 -14.56 3.62
N ALA A 108 -16.53 -14.06 4.69
CA ALA A 108 -17.68 -14.70 5.31
C ALA A 108 -18.92 -14.58 4.41
N GLU A 109 -19.91 -15.45 4.60
CA GLU A 109 -21.15 -15.46 3.79
C GLU A 109 -21.82 -14.10 3.71
N ASP A 110 -21.88 -13.38 4.83
CA ASP A 110 -22.53 -12.07 4.96
C ASP A 110 -21.72 -10.93 4.32
N ALA A 111 -20.41 -11.11 4.14
CA ALA A 111 -19.51 -10.11 3.57
C ALA A 111 -19.42 -10.20 2.03
N ILE A 112 -20.11 -11.15 1.40
CA ILE A 112 -20.06 -11.35 -0.05
C ILE A 112 -21.23 -10.62 -0.71
N PRO A 113 -20.96 -9.64 -1.59
CA PRO A 113 -21.99 -9.00 -2.41
C PRO A 113 -22.70 -10.05 -3.27
N ASP A 114 -24.04 -10.04 -3.28
CA ASP A 114 -24.85 -11.06 -3.96
C ASP A 114 -24.48 -12.51 -3.60
N GLY A 115 -24.00 -12.73 -2.38
CA GLY A 115 -23.44 -14.01 -1.91
C GLY A 115 -24.38 -15.20 -2.16
N LYS A 116 -25.69 -15.04 -1.97
CA LYS A 116 -26.69 -16.10 -2.20
C LYS A 116 -26.64 -16.66 -3.62
N LEU A 117 -26.51 -15.81 -4.64
CA LEU A 117 -26.46 -16.24 -6.04
C LEU A 117 -25.15 -17.00 -6.33
N HIS A 118 -24.03 -16.44 -5.89
CA HIS A 118 -22.71 -17.03 -6.10
C HIS A 118 -22.52 -18.36 -5.34
N LEU A 119 -23.05 -18.44 -4.12
CA LEU A 119 -23.04 -19.65 -3.30
C LEU A 119 -23.93 -20.75 -3.88
N LYS A 120 -25.10 -20.40 -4.42
CA LYS A 120 -25.97 -21.37 -5.12
C LYS A 120 -25.24 -22.01 -6.30
N ARG A 121 -24.58 -21.19 -7.13
CA ARG A 121 -23.78 -21.66 -8.28
C ARG A 121 -22.61 -22.55 -7.84
N PHE A 122 -21.87 -22.12 -6.82
CA PHE A 122 -20.75 -22.89 -6.27
C PHE A 122 -21.17 -24.24 -5.68
N ARG A 123 -22.30 -24.28 -4.96
CA ARG A 123 -22.85 -25.54 -4.43
C ARG A 123 -23.30 -26.48 -5.55
N ALA A 124 -23.89 -25.94 -6.62
CA ALA A 124 -24.29 -26.73 -7.78
C ALA A 124 -23.08 -27.36 -8.48
N SER A 125 -22.01 -26.58 -8.73
CA SER A 125 -20.80 -27.09 -9.39
C SER A 125 -20.06 -28.13 -8.54
N ARG A 126 -20.05 -27.98 -7.21
CA ARG A 126 -19.44 -28.96 -6.30
C ARG A 126 -20.14 -30.32 -6.33
N ARG A 127 -21.46 -30.35 -6.53
CA ARG A 127 -22.22 -31.61 -6.61
C ARG A 127 -21.92 -32.37 -7.90
N THR A 128 -21.75 -31.65 -9.01
CA THR A 128 -21.41 -32.29 -10.30
C THR A 128 -19.98 -32.82 -10.30
N GLU A 129 -19.03 -32.12 -9.67
CA GLU A 129 -17.65 -32.60 -9.54
C GLU A 129 -17.52 -33.88 -8.70
N HIS A 130 -18.34 -34.04 -7.65
CA HIS A 130 -18.34 -35.23 -6.80
C HIS A 130 -19.10 -36.43 -7.40
N SER A 131 -19.86 -36.24 -8.49
CA SER A 131 -20.64 -37.33 -9.11
C SER A 131 -19.86 -38.09 -10.19
N HIS A 132 -18.63 -37.66 -10.51
CA HIS A 132 -17.78 -38.27 -11.54
C HIS A 132 -16.54 -38.99 -10.98
N GLN A 133 -16.57 -39.36 -9.69
CA GLN A 133 -15.57 -40.24 -9.07
C GLN A 133 -16.21 -41.54 -8.61
#